data_AF-A0A7W7CCJ0-F1
#
_entry.id   AF-A0A7W7CCJ0-F1
#
_cell.length_a   1.000
_cell.length_b   1.000
_cell.length_c   1.000
_cell.angle_alpha   90.00
_cell.angle_beta   90.00
_cell.angle_gamma   90.00
#
_symmetry.space_group_name_H-M   'P 1'
#
loop_
_entity.id
_entity.type
_entity.pdbx_description
1 polymer ?
#
loop_
_entity_poly.entity_id
_entity_poly.type
_entity_poly.pdbx_seq_one_letter_code
_entity_poly.pdbx_strand_id
1 'polypeptide(L)'
;MRRWLSALTCLTAALAVTLPAAPATASTVDRQAAPPVAKAVPGSQVALAKQHDDLTTAAYVDDGGALTVSWATYTNPWHPAVRISGPLAKPGSPVALAKQAPKRLTAAFMDTTGRLMVAWVDDTASWHPPVAISGPVGVPGGHVALVPWLVPGLSPVEIGLTAAFLDKDGKLRSTTVFQTEDWPEPTLIDGREGNPGQEIVGTIQDVDGSFRQVFGWTVPNGLVAGHRDGKTGQWRLPNLVASEPESGSTSGGVAMTRIAPGTVGAAMVYGAGTGGQVRVTAGVDDRPWLWPARIGMGGLSLPREAKIAQAMHDDETITAAVLGSAGTFNVATAQVGRAWGDLRAVSGPVGPAGAPIAMTKQTDEQLTAAFIGEDGQLTLLWADENHSWHGPGKVPSADAEVNRLLDDARARWVRGERDQAIATTRQAITLARLITGYDQRYAVTLGDALADPLATYLAETGNRDEAIATLREAAEIFTRAGDRARADAAKQRLAGFGVFTGRWILQQSNGYTVHLDAGLADTAGGFTATASFDGVNGTIVGGKVSATGTSFEIHWADGVVGRYTGQRGADGRWTGETVRLTGEPITARWTATVATP
;
A
#
# COMPACT_ATOMS: atom_id res chain seq x y z
N MET A 1 -71.48 12.80 -38.01
CA MET A 1 -71.59 11.51 -38.75
C MET A 1 -70.97 10.41 -37.89
N ARG A 2 -71.77 9.36 -37.59
CA ARG A 2 -71.46 8.04 -36.98
C ARG A 2 -70.77 8.05 -35.60
N ARG A 3 -71.44 7.77 -34.47
CA ARG A 3 -72.12 6.56 -33.96
C ARG A 3 -71.20 5.46 -33.36
N TRP A 4 -71.32 5.33 -32.03
CA TRP A 4 -71.47 4.09 -31.21
C TRP A 4 -70.26 3.22 -30.79
N LEU A 5 -70.42 2.73 -29.53
CA LEU A 5 -70.14 1.39 -28.99
C LEU A 5 -68.84 1.11 -28.20
N SER A 6 -69.04 1.17 -26.88
CA SER A 6 -68.56 0.27 -25.82
C SER A 6 -68.24 -1.16 -26.24
N ALA A 7 -67.22 -1.78 -25.61
CA ALA A 7 -67.33 -2.97 -24.75
C ALA A 7 -66.11 -3.93 -24.78
N LEU A 8 -65.73 -4.41 -23.57
CA LEU A 8 -65.09 -5.71 -23.24
C LEU A 8 -63.61 -5.93 -23.68
N THR A 9 -62.67 -6.52 -22.92
CA THR A 9 -62.65 -7.34 -21.70
C THR A 9 -61.20 -7.55 -21.19
N CYS A 10 -61.07 -7.93 -19.92
CA CYS A 10 -60.09 -8.84 -19.31
C CYS A 10 -58.64 -8.42 -18.99
N LEU A 11 -58.43 -8.24 -17.68
CA LEU A 11 -57.52 -9.02 -16.81
C LEU A 11 -56.03 -9.14 -17.20
N THR A 12 -55.17 -8.45 -16.43
CA THR A 12 -54.07 -9.09 -15.68
C THR A 12 -53.53 -8.09 -14.66
N ALA A 13 -53.84 -8.36 -13.39
CA ALA A 13 -53.25 -7.68 -12.25
C ALA A 13 -51.81 -8.15 -12.09
N ALA A 14 -50.84 -7.27 -12.33
CA ALA A 14 -49.49 -7.44 -11.82
C ALA A 14 -49.41 -6.69 -10.48
N LEU A 15 -49.50 -7.44 -9.37
CA LEU A 15 -49.03 -6.95 -8.08
C LEU A 15 -47.53 -6.67 -8.22
N ALA A 16 -47.16 -5.42 -8.49
CA ALA A 16 -45.81 -4.96 -8.21
C ALA A 16 -45.65 -4.95 -6.69
N VAL A 17 -44.92 -5.93 -6.16
CA VAL A 17 -44.39 -5.85 -4.81
C VAL A 17 -43.40 -4.69 -4.82
N THR A 18 -43.88 -3.51 -4.44
CA THR A 18 -43.03 -2.39 -4.06
C THR A 18 -42.27 -2.82 -2.82
N LEU A 19 -41.01 -3.22 -3.00
CA LEU A 19 -40.03 -3.19 -1.91
C LEU A 19 -40.10 -1.79 -1.29
N PRO A 20 -40.19 -1.66 0.05
CA PRO A 20 -40.13 -0.34 0.66
C PRO A 20 -38.82 0.31 0.21
N ALA A 21 -38.94 1.47 -0.44
CA ALA A 21 -37.80 2.34 -0.65
C ALA A 21 -37.12 2.53 0.71
N ALA A 22 -35.84 2.16 0.80
CA ALA A 22 -35.06 2.42 1.99
C ALA A 22 -35.21 3.91 2.30
N PRO A 23 -35.56 4.31 3.55
CA PRO A 23 -35.56 5.72 3.89
C PRO A 23 -34.16 6.25 3.57
N ALA A 24 -34.12 7.30 2.76
CA ALA A 24 -32.94 8.13 2.53
C ALA A 24 -32.64 8.91 3.82
N THR A 25 -32.34 8.19 4.90
CA THR A 25 -31.68 8.73 6.07
C THR A 25 -30.25 8.26 5.93
N ALA A 26 -29.40 9.15 5.43
CA ALA A 26 -27.98 9.12 5.69
C ALA A 26 -27.82 9.06 7.21
N SER A 27 -27.77 7.85 7.74
CA SER A 27 -27.58 7.62 9.15
C SER A 27 -26.11 7.90 9.39
N THR A 28 -25.85 9.08 9.94
CA THR A 28 -24.67 9.40 10.73
C THR A 28 -24.66 8.53 12.00
N VAL A 29 -24.76 7.21 11.83
CA VAL A 29 -24.19 6.29 12.82
C VAL A 29 -22.70 6.53 12.71
N ASP A 30 -22.15 7.10 13.78
CA ASP A 30 -20.75 7.36 14.01
C ASP A 30 -19.89 6.37 13.21
N ARG A 31 -19.38 6.81 12.06
CA ARG A 31 -18.42 6.01 11.30
C ARG A 31 -17.28 5.86 12.29
N GLN A 32 -17.02 4.64 12.78
CA GLN A 32 -15.77 4.37 13.43
C GLN A 32 -14.72 4.93 12.47
N ALA A 33 -14.01 5.97 12.92
CA ALA A 33 -13.28 6.83 12.01
C ALA A 33 -12.39 5.92 11.16
N ALA A 34 -12.59 5.97 9.83
CA ALA A 34 -11.70 5.28 8.91
C ALA A 34 -10.26 5.64 9.33
N PRO A 35 -9.30 4.69 9.26
CA PRO A 35 -7.93 4.99 9.63
C PRO A 35 -7.51 6.30 8.96
N PRO A 36 -6.83 7.22 9.69
CA PRO A 36 -6.44 8.50 9.11
C PRO A 36 -5.66 8.24 7.83
N VAL A 37 -5.95 9.07 6.82
CA VAL A 37 -5.36 8.94 5.49
C VAL A 37 -3.85 8.87 5.61
N ALA A 38 -3.27 7.76 5.17
CA ALA A 38 -1.84 7.55 5.26
C ALA A 38 -1.13 8.61 4.40
N LYS A 39 -0.26 9.41 5.00
CA LYS A 39 0.55 10.40 4.30
C LYS A 39 2.02 10.23 4.63
N ALA A 40 2.90 10.63 3.72
CA ALA A 40 4.31 10.72 4.05
C ALA A 40 4.61 12.01 4.82
N VAL A 41 5.74 12.02 5.54
CA VAL A 41 6.27 13.25 6.14
C VAL A 41 6.81 14.13 5.01
N PRO A 42 6.35 15.38 4.85
CA PRO A 42 6.85 16.28 3.80
C PRO A 42 8.37 16.34 3.74
N GLY A 43 8.94 16.10 2.56
CA GLY A 43 10.39 16.12 2.35
C GLY A 43 11.15 14.90 2.89
N SER A 44 10.47 13.84 3.33
CA SER A 44 11.14 12.58 3.66
C SER A 44 11.70 11.86 2.44
N GLN A 45 12.70 10.99 2.66
CA GLN A 45 13.33 10.24 1.57
C GLN A 45 12.38 9.19 0.96
N VAL A 46 12.43 9.11 -0.37
CA VAL A 46 11.86 8.04 -1.17
C VAL A 46 13.02 7.23 -1.75
N ALA A 47 12.86 5.92 -1.82
CA ALA A 47 13.66 5.06 -2.67
C ALA A 47 12.88 4.73 -3.94
N LEU A 48 13.57 4.61 -5.07
CA LEU A 48 12.98 4.29 -6.37
C LEU A 48 13.88 3.27 -7.08
N ALA A 49 13.32 2.14 -7.49
CA ALA A 49 14.09 1.09 -8.16
C ALA A 49 13.22 0.27 -9.12
N LYS A 50 13.83 -0.26 -10.17
CA LYS A 50 13.20 -1.28 -11.03
C LYS A 50 13.17 -2.62 -10.30
N GLN A 51 12.03 -3.29 -10.26
CA GLN A 51 11.90 -4.68 -9.82
C GLN A 51 12.18 -5.66 -10.96
N HIS A 52 11.65 -5.39 -12.15
CA HIS A 52 12.06 -5.97 -13.43
C HIS A 52 11.86 -4.91 -14.53
N ASP A 53 12.09 -5.24 -15.81
CA ASP A 53 12.21 -4.21 -16.85
C ASP A 53 10.96 -3.36 -17.06
N ASP A 54 9.79 -3.91 -16.74
CA ASP A 54 8.48 -3.26 -16.86
C ASP A 54 7.86 -2.89 -15.52
N LEU A 55 8.55 -2.99 -14.39
CA LEU A 55 7.97 -2.66 -13.09
C LEU A 55 8.93 -1.80 -12.27
N THR A 56 8.48 -0.59 -11.95
CA THR A 56 9.22 0.36 -11.10
C THR A 56 8.47 0.55 -9.79
N THR A 57 9.19 0.53 -8.68
CA THR A 57 8.63 0.66 -7.34
C THR A 57 9.26 1.83 -6.62
N ALA A 58 8.42 2.61 -5.94
CA ALA A 58 8.79 3.59 -4.95
C ALA A 58 8.49 3.05 -3.55
N ALA A 59 9.37 3.32 -2.59
CA ALA A 59 9.15 3.00 -1.17
C ALA A 59 9.58 4.15 -0.27
N TYR A 60 8.86 4.35 0.83
CA TYR A 60 9.15 5.35 1.85
C TYR A 60 8.57 4.94 3.20
N VAL A 61 9.02 5.59 4.27
CA VAL A 61 8.38 5.48 5.59
C VAL A 61 7.41 6.63 5.78
N ASP A 62 6.15 6.31 6.03
CA ASP A 62 5.10 7.32 6.16
C ASP A 62 5.04 7.98 7.55
N ASP A 63 4.08 8.89 7.74
CA ASP A 63 3.87 9.67 8.96
C ASP A 63 3.54 8.82 10.20
N GLY A 64 3.07 7.59 10.01
CA GLY A 64 2.84 6.59 11.04
C GLY A 64 4.05 5.70 11.30
N GLY A 65 5.16 5.87 10.58
CA GLY A 65 6.34 5.03 10.73
C GLY A 65 6.25 3.68 10.02
N ALA A 66 5.27 3.50 9.13
CA ALA A 66 5.11 2.28 8.34
C ALA A 66 5.84 2.37 7.00
N LEU A 67 6.45 1.26 6.58
CA LEU A 67 6.94 1.10 5.21
C LEU A 67 5.73 1.08 4.26
N THR A 68 5.75 2.00 3.29
CA THR A 68 4.72 2.21 2.30
C THR A 68 5.33 2.14 0.91
N VAL A 69 4.64 1.47 -0.02
CA VAL A 69 5.11 1.25 -1.39
C VAL A 69 4.06 1.68 -2.41
N SER A 70 4.54 2.06 -3.60
CA SER A 70 3.72 2.33 -4.78
C SER A 70 4.51 1.86 -6.00
N TRP A 71 3.83 1.43 -7.06
CA TRP A 71 4.49 0.89 -8.24
C TRP A 71 3.78 1.28 -9.53
N ALA A 72 4.52 1.28 -10.64
CA ALA A 72 3.98 1.43 -11.98
C ALA A 72 4.44 0.25 -12.85
N THR A 73 3.52 -0.25 -13.66
CA THR A 73 3.83 -1.20 -14.74
C THR A 73 4.03 -0.42 -16.03
N TYR A 74 5.24 -0.49 -16.60
CA TYR A 74 5.63 0.30 -17.77
C TYR A 74 5.32 1.80 -17.56
N THR A 75 4.68 2.48 -18.51
CA THR A 75 4.24 3.88 -18.41
C THR A 75 2.80 4.05 -17.89
N ASN A 76 2.19 3.00 -17.35
CA ASN A 76 0.84 3.09 -16.78
C ASN A 76 0.81 4.02 -15.56
N PRO A 77 -0.38 4.55 -15.21
CA PRO A 77 -0.55 5.28 -13.96
C PRO A 77 -0.02 4.47 -12.78
N TRP A 78 0.67 5.17 -11.87
CA TRP A 78 1.16 4.57 -10.64
C TRP A 78 0.00 4.08 -9.78
N HIS A 79 0.13 2.87 -9.24
CA HIS A 79 -0.80 2.33 -8.27
C HIS A 79 -0.78 3.20 -7.00
N PRO A 80 -1.93 3.37 -6.32
CA PRO A 80 -1.98 4.10 -5.06
C PRO A 80 -0.98 3.57 -4.04
N ALA A 81 -0.48 4.45 -3.16
CA ALA A 81 0.47 4.06 -2.14
C ALA A 81 -0.18 3.19 -1.05
N VAL A 82 0.44 2.04 -0.75
CA VAL A 82 -0.05 1.02 0.18
C VAL A 82 0.95 0.81 1.33
N ARG A 83 0.46 0.91 2.57
CA ARG A 83 1.19 0.47 3.77
C ARG A 83 1.35 -1.04 3.75
N ILE A 84 2.59 -1.53 3.77
CA ILE A 84 2.90 -2.98 3.78
C ILE A 84 3.41 -3.46 5.15
N SER A 85 3.41 -2.58 6.15
CA SER A 85 3.86 -2.91 7.51
C SER A 85 3.17 -2.06 8.57
N GLY A 86 3.35 -2.45 9.84
CA GLY A 86 2.99 -1.61 10.99
C GLY A 86 4.02 -0.48 11.26
N PRO A 87 3.86 0.27 12.36
CA PRO A 87 4.69 1.43 12.70
C PRO A 87 6.08 1.01 13.26
N LEU A 88 6.95 0.49 12.39
CA LEU A 88 8.24 -0.10 12.79
C LEU A 88 9.38 0.92 12.84
N ALA A 89 9.34 1.96 12.01
CA ALA A 89 10.38 2.96 11.86
C ALA A 89 9.96 4.32 12.40
N LYS A 90 10.91 5.25 12.56
CA LYS A 90 10.56 6.66 12.83
C LYS A 90 9.90 7.24 11.57
N PRO A 91 8.85 8.08 11.70
CA PRO A 91 8.23 8.73 10.56
C PRO A 91 9.25 9.43 9.65
N GLY A 92 9.16 9.18 8.34
CA GLY A 92 10.08 9.75 7.35
C GLY A 92 11.50 9.15 7.34
N SER A 93 11.74 8.04 8.05
CA SER A 93 13.04 7.36 8.02
C SER A 93 13.45 6.98 6.59
N PRO A 94 14.75 7.05 6.27
CA PRO A 94 15.27 6.66 4.96
C PRO A 94 15.03 5.17 4.68
N VAL A 95 14.69 4.88 3.44
CA VAL A 95 14.56 3.52 2.89
C VAL A 95 15.55 3.40 1.76
N ALA A 96 16.14 2.22 1.60
CA ALA A 96 16.85 1.82 0.39
C ALA A 96 16.06 0.74 -0.34
N LEU A 97 16.08 0.78 -1.68
CA LEU A 97 15.56 -0.26 -2.55
C LEU A 97 16.63 -0.73 -3.52
N ALA A 98 16.76 -2.04 -3.70
CA ALA A 98 17.60 -2.61 -4.74
C ALA A 98 17.13 -4.01 -5.11
N LYS A 99 17.45 -4.42 -6.35
CA LYS A 99 17.24 -5.81 -6.77
C LYS A 99 18.22 -6.72 -6.06
N GLN A 100 17.70 -7.81 -5.49
CA GLN A 100 18.50 -8.91 -4.93
C GLN A 100 18.73 -10.01 -5.96
N ALA A 101 17.73 -10.24 -6.82
CA ALA A 101 17.72 -11.23 -7.88
C ALA A 101 16.81 -10.73 -9.01
N PRO A 102 16.83 -11.35 -10.22
CA PRO A 102 16.13 -10.82 -11.40
C PRO A 102 14.63 -10.52 -11.21
N LYS A 103 13.97 -11.20 -10.27
CA LYS A 103 12.56 -11.03 -9.92
C LYS A 103 12.32 -10.58 -8.48
N ARG A 104 13.36 -10.38 -7.67
CA ARG A 104 13.24 -10.04 -6.25
C ARG A 104 13.72 -8.63 -5.98
N LEU A 105 12.82 -7.76 -5.53
CA LEU A 105 13.15 -6.43 -5.03
C LEU A 105 13.17 -6.45 -3.50
N THR A 106 14.19 -5.83 -2.90
CA THR A 106 14.32 -5.75 -1.43
C THR A 106 14.36 -4.30 -0.98
N ALA A 107 13.60 -3.99 0.06
CA ALA A 107 13.63 -2.77 0.82
C ALA A 107 14.41 -2.98 2.12
N ALA A 108 15.24 -2.01 2.50
CA ALA A 108 15.93 -2.01 3.80
C ALA A 108 15.83 -0.65 4.49
N PHE A 109 15.68 -0.68 5.82
CA PHE A 109 15.59 0.51 6.67
C PHE A 109 15.97 0.17 8.12
N MET A 110 16.19 1.20 8.95
CA MET A 110 16.42 1.02 10.39
C MET A 110 15.11 1.16 11.17
N ASP A 111 14.79 0.20 12.03
CA ASP A 111 13.64 0.31 12.93
C ASP A 111 13.87 1.35 14.05
N THR A 112 12.84 1.58 14.86
CA THR A 112 12.88 2.50 16.01
C THR A 112 13.91 2.13 17.09
N THR A 113 14.48 0.93 17.05
CA THR A 113 15.51 0.44 17.95
C THR A 113 16.91 0.41 17.32
N GLY A 114 17.03 0.70 16.02
CA GLY A 114 18.29 0.65 15.28
C GLY A 114 18.65 -0.76 14.77
N ARG A 115 17.68 -1.67 14.67
CA ARG A 115 17.87 -2.93 13.94
C ARG A 115 17.68 -2.71 12.45
N LEU A 116 18.50 -3.39 11.65
CA LEU A 116 18.34 -3.44 10.21
C LEU A 116 17.14 -4.33 9.88
N MET A 117 16.14 -3.75 9.22
CA MET A 117 14.94 -4.43 8.75
C MET A 117 15.04 -4.63 7.24
N VAL A 118 14.54 -5.77 6.75
CA VAL A 118 14.36 -6.01 5.32
C VAL A 118 12.95 -6.49 5.01
N ALA A 119 12.38 -6.02 3.91
CA ALA A 119 11.14 -6.50 3.31
C ALA A 119 11.40 -6.77 1.83
N TRP A 120 10.69 -7.73 1.23
CA TRP A 120 10.93 -8.07 -0.17
C TRP A 120 9.65 -8.43 -0.90
N VAL A 121 9.70 -8.39 -2.22
CA VAL A 121 8.64 -8.86 -3.10
C VAL A 121 9.26 -9.71 -4.20
N ASP A 122 8.59 -10.81 -4.52
CA ASP A 122 8.92 -11.68 -5.63
C ASP A 122 7.94 -11.45 -6.78
N ASP A 123 8.46 -11.06 -7.94
CA ASP A 123 7.70 -10.84 -9.17
C ASP A 123 6.49 -9.89 -8.96
N THR A 124 5.26 -10.36 -9.15
CA THR A 124 4.05 -9.55 -8.94
C THR A 124 3.26 -9.97 -7.69
N ALA A 125 3.91 -10.71 -6.78
CA ALA A 125 3.29 -11.20 -5.55
C ALA A 125 3.08 -10.08 -4.51
N SER A 126 2.52 -10.45 -3.36
CA SER A 126 2.45 -9.55 -2.20
C SER A 126 3.82 -9.36 -1.57
N TRP A 127 4.05 -8.17 -1.00
CA TRP A 127 5.25 -7.91 -0.23
C TRP A 127 5.28 -8.78 1.02
N HIS A 128 6.42 -9.39 1.28
CA HIS A 128 6.73 -9.98 2.58
C HIS A 128 6.94 -8.88 3.61
N PRO A 129 6.39 -9.03 4.83
CA PRO A 129 6.49 -7.99 5.86
C PRO A 129 7.95 -7.81 6.33
N PRO A 130 8.30 -6.63 6.87
CA PRO A 130 9.65 -6.39 7.35
C PRO A 130 10.08 -7.35 8.46
N VAL A 131 11.26 -7.94 8.32
CA VAL A 131 11.92 -8.79 9.33
C VAL A 131 13.24 -8.17 9.76
N ALA A 132 13.58 -8.31 11.04
CA ALA A 132 14.86 -7.85 11.56
C ALA A 132 15.96 -8.86 11.21
N ILE A 133 17.07 -8.38 10.64
CA ILE A 133 18.23 -9.20 10.25
C ILE A 133 19.50 -8.86 11.05
N SER A 134 19.36 -8.00 12.05
CA SER A 134 20.46 -7.67 12.95
C SER A 134 19.99 -7.41 14.37
N GLY A 135 20.93 -7.46 15.32
CA GLY A 135 20.81 -6.75 16.59
C GLY A 135 20.69 -5.21 16.43
N PRO A 136 20.43 -4.46 17.53
CA PRO A 136 20.25 -3.00 17.49
C PRO A 136 21.60 -2.27 17.40
N VAL A 137 22.31 -2.51 16.29
CA VAL A 137 23.66 -1.97 16.03
C VAL A 137 23.63 -0.66 15.25
N GLY A 138 22.56 -0.37 14.51
CA GLY A 138 22.39 0.87 13.77
C GLY A 138 21.85 2.02 14.62
N VAL A 139 21.76 3.20 14.00
CA VAL A 139 21.06 4.36 14.57
C VAL A 139 19.59 4.28 14.20
N PRO A 140 18.64 4.45 15.13
CA PRO A 140 17.21 4.49 14.81
C PRO A 140 16.87 5.61 13.81
N GLY A 141 16.37 5.24 12.63
CA GLY A 141 16.13 6.15 11.50
C GLY A 141 17.40 6.56 10.73
N GLY A 142 18.52 5.85 10.92
CA GLY A 142 19.75 6.05 10.14
C GLY A 142 19.66 5.47 8.72
N HIS A 143 20.52 5.95 7.84
CA HIS A 143 20.54 5.50 6.44
C HIS A 143 21.13 4.11 6.26
N VAL A 144 20.63 3.43 5.23
CA VAL A 144 21.16 2.16 4.72
C VAL A 144 21.39 2.34 3.23
N ALA A 145 22.50 1.82 2.71
CA ALA A 145 22.72 1.66 1.28
C ALA A 145 22.53 0.18 0.90
N LEU A 146 21.80 -0.07 -0.17
CA LEU A 146 21.67 -1.38 -0.79
C LEU A 146 22.36 -1.37 -2.16
N VAL A 147 23.27 -2.31 -2.38
CA VAL A 147 23.97 -2.44 -3.66
C VAL A 147 23.90 -3.89 -4.14
N PRO A 148 23.38 -4.16 -5.35
CA PRO A 148 23.36 -5.50 -5.92
C PRO A 148 24.75 -6.09 -6.06
N TRP A 149 24.85 -7.41 -5.97
CA TRP A 149 26.04 -8.16 -6.35
C TRP A 149 25.82 -8.80 -7.71
N LEU A 150 26.67 -8.43 -8.68
CA LEU A 150 26.59 -8.89 -10.06
C LEU A 150 27.78 -9.79 -10.43
N VAL A 151 27.53 -10.83 -11.22
CA VAL A 151 28.57 -11.66 -11.86
C VAL A 151 28.50 -11.51 -13.38
N PRO A 152 29.63 -11.30 -14.08
CA PRO A 152 29.65 -11.21 -15.55
C PRO A 152 29.60 -12.60 -16.22
N GLY A 153 28.97 -12.70 -17.39
CA GLY A 153 28.93 -13.96 -18.13
C GLY A 153 28.08 -14.00 -19.40
N LEU A 154 26.89 -13.38 -19.45
CA LEU A 154 26.01 -13.18 -20.62
C LEU A 154 24.76 -12.41 -20.12
N SER A 155 24.85 -11.09 -20.03
CA SER A 155 24.04 -10.20 -19.16
C SER A 155 24.42 -10.34 -17.67
N PRO A 156 24.56 -9.25 -16.90
CA PRO A 156 24.88 -9.34 -15.48
C PRO A 156 23.81 -10.13 -14.75
N VAL A 157 24.19 -11.23 -14.09
CA VAL A 157 23.28 -11.97 -13.21
C VAL A 157 23.42 -11.43 -11.81
N GLU A 158 22.31 -10.97 -11.24
CA GLU A 158 22.19 -10.65 -9.83
C GLU A 158 22.22 -11.94 -9.01
N ILE A 159 23.22 -12.06 -8.13
CA ILE A 159 23.41 -13.26 -7.31
C ILE A 159 23.26 -12.98 -5.81
N GLY A 160 23.10 -11.71 -5.43
CA GLY A 160 23.02 -11.30 -4.05
C GLY A 160 22.86 -9.80 -3.88
N LEU A 161 22.75 -9.39 -2.62
CA LEU A 161 22.54 -8.00 -2.23
C LEU A 161 23.35 -7.67 -0.99
N THR A 162 23.98 -6.49 -1.00
CA THR A 162 24.78 -6.01 0.13
C THR A 162 24.12 -4.81 0.76
N ALA A 163 23.90 -4.89 2.06
CA ALA A 163 23.49 -3.75 2.89
C ALA A 163 24.71 -3.17 3.59
N ALA A 164 24.81 -1.85 3.62
CA ALA A 164 25.85 -1.14 4.36
C ALA A 164 25.29 0.09 5.07
N PHE A 165 25.79 0.38 6.27
CA PHE A 165 25.36 1.53 7.08
C PHE A 165 26.46 1.94 8.06
N LEU A 166 26.36 3.17 8.57
CA LEU A 166 27.22 3.67 9.64
C LEU A 166 26.52 3.46 10.98
N ASP A 167 27.17 2.71 11.85
CA ASP A 167 26.61 2.32 13.14
C ASP A 167 26.57 3.47 14.16
N LYS A 168 26.11 3.19 15.38
CA LYS A 168 26.03 4.19 16.48
C LYS A 168 27.38 4.80 16.86
N ASP A 169 28.49 4.15 16.51
CA ASP A 169 29.85 4.65 16.72
C ASP A 169 30.43 5.29 15.45
N GLY A 170 29.62 5.43 14.39
CA GLY A 170 30.06 6.02 13.11
C GLY A 170 30.90 5.06 12.26
N LYS A 171 30.95 3.77 12.61
CA LYS A 171 31.76 2.78 11.89
C LYS A 171 30.94 2.08 10.82
N LEU A 172 31.59 1.75 9.70
CA LEU A 172 30.95 1.05 8.59
C LEU A 172 30.64 -0.39 8.97
N ARG A 173 29.39 -0.79 8.83
CA ARG A 173 28.94 -2.18 8.90
C ARG A 173 28.39 -2.64 7.57
N SER A 174 28.57 -3.93 7.29
CA SER A 174 28.01 -4.55 6.09
C SER A 174 27.56 -5.99 6.33
N THR A 175 26.46 -6.36 5.69
CA THR A 175 25.98 -7.74 5.56
C THR A 175 25.63 -8.02 4.10
N THR A 176 25.66 -9.29 3.71
CA THR A 176 25.38 -9.72 2.34
C THR A 176 24.56 -10.97 2.34
N VAL A 177 23.48 -10.94 1.59
CA VAL A 177 22.68 -12.12 1.27
C VAL A 177 22.97 -12.53 -0.17
N PHE A 178 22.96 -13.83 -0.43
CA PHE A 178 23.00 -14.36 -1.79
C PHE A 178 21.60 -14.83 -2.19
N GLN A 179 21.44 -15.79 -3.09
CA GLN A 179 20.12 -16.35 -3.45
C GLN A 179 19.38 -17.04 -2.28
N THR A 180 20.00 -17.13 -1.10
CA THR A 180 19.38 -17.59 0.15
C THR A 180 18.50 -16.50 0.76
N GLU A 181 17.62 -16.85 1.69
CA GLU A 181 16.79 -15.86 2.41
C GLU A 181 17.44 -15.38 3.71
N ASP A 182 18.45 -16.11 4.21
CA ASP A 182 19.08 -15.84 5.50
C ASP A 182 20.19 -14.79 5.36
N TRP A 183 19.94 -13.61 5.92
CA TRP A 183 20.93 -12.56 6.06
C TRP A 183 21.86 -12.83 7.26
N PRO A 184 23.18 -12.84 7.06
CA PRO A 184 24.13 -12.86 8.18
C PRO A 184 24.07 -11.58 9.01
N GLU A 185 24.51 -11.64 10.27
CA GLU A 185 24.67 -10.44 11.11
C GLU A 185 25.67 -9.44 10.48
N PRO A 186 25.39 -8.12 10.51
CA PRO A 186 26.29 -7.11 9.97
C PRO A 186 27.66 -7.08 10.65
N THR A 187 28.68 -7.30 9.83
CA THR A 187 30.09 -7.29 10.24
C THR A 187 30.68 -5.89 10.17
N LEU A 188 31.62 -5.60 11.07
CA LEU A 188 32.36 -4.35 11.10
C LEU A 188 33.40 -4.34 9.97
N ILE A 189 33.46 -3.22 9.24
CA ILE A 189 34.49 -2.97 8.22
C ILE A 189 35.42 -1.89 8.76
N ASP A 190 36.68 -2.26 8.98
CA ASP A 190 37.70 -1.32 9.42
C ASP A 190 37.93 -0.24 8.35
N GLY A 191 38.24 0.98 8.79
CA GLY A 191 38.50 2.09 7.89
C GLY A 191 38.13 3.44 8.47
N ARG A 192 37.94 4.41 7.59
CA ARG A 192 37.60 5.78 7.99
C ARG A 192 36.17 5.85 8.52
N GLU A 193 36.01 6.49 9.68
CA GLU A 193 34.71 6.67 10.33
C GLU A 193 33.92 7.83 9.70
N GLY A 194 32.60 7.73 9.80
CA GLY A 194 31.65 8.80 9.46
C GLY A 194 30.88 9.26 10.70
N ASN A 195 29.88 10.12 10.51
CA ASN A 195 28.96 10.42 11.61
C ASN A 195 27.95 9.26 11.79
N PRO A 196 27.53 8.94 13.01
CA PRO A 196 26.53 7.91 13.27
C PRO A 196 25.25 8.12 12.46
N GLY A 197 24.79 7.07 11.75
CA GLY A 197 23.52 7.07 11.01
C GLY A 197 23.42 8.03 9.83
N GLN A 198 24.49 8.74 9.44
CA GLN A 198 24.47 9.68 8.33
C GLN A 198 24.22 8.98 6.98
N GLU A 199 23.89 9.79 5.98
CA GLU A 199 23.68 9.33 4.61
C GLU A 199 24.87 8.55 4.07
N ILE A 200 24.58 7.32 3.65
CA ILE A 200 25.45 6.47 2.88
C ILE A 200 24.72 6.13 1.59
N VAL A 201 25.40 6.22 0.47
CA VAL A 201 24.89 5.84 -0.84
C VAL A 201 25.77 4.76 -1.42
N GLY A 202 25.25 4.03 -2.39
CA GLY A 202 26.04 3.02 -3.07
C GLY A 202 25.63 2.83 -4.52
N THR A 203 26.57 2.31 -5.29
CA THR A 203 26.38 1.93 -6.69
C THR A 203 27.35 0.82 -7.04
N ILE A 204 27.25 0.34 -8.27
CA ILE A 204 28.18 -0.63 -8.86
C ILE A 204 29.13 0.07 -9.84
N GLN A 205 30.34 -0.47 -9.91
CA GLN A 205 31.39 -0.10 -10.87
C GLN A 205 31.77 -1.34 -11.68
N ASP A 206 31.90 -1.21 -12.99
CA ASP A 206 32.47 -2.29 -13.81
C ASP A 206 33.98 -2.18 -13.78
N VAL A 207 34.69 -3.28 -13.56
CA VAL A 207 36.16 -3.32 -13.57
C VAL A 207 36.59 -4.61 -14.26
N ASP A 208 37.18 -4.51 -15.47
CA ASP A 208 37.80 -5.62 -16.21
C ASP A 208 37.05 -6.96 -16.16
N GLY A 209 35.80 -6.98 -16.63
CA GLY A 209 34.98 -8.21 -16.62
C GLY A 209 34.66 -8.69 -15.21
N SER A 210 34.45 -7.76 -14.27
CA SER A 210 33.93 -7.94 -12.91
C SER A 210 33.10 -6.71 -12.52
N PHE A 211 32.30 -6.84 -11.47
CA PHE A 211 31.61 -5.73 -10.84
C PHE A 211 32.22 -5.49 -9.45
N ARG A 212 32.20 -4.25 -9.01
CA ARG A 212 32.61 -3.82 -7.68
C ARG A 212 31.50 -2.98 -7.08
N GLN A 213 31.21 -3.20 -5.82
CA GLN A 213 30.27 -2.37 -5.08
C GLN A 213 31.04 -1.18 -4.51
N VAL A 214 30.48 0.01 -4.67
CA VAL A 214 31.08 1.26 -4.18
C VAL A 214 30.09 1.90 -3.23
N PHE A 215 30.55 2.24 -2.04
CA PHE A 215 29.75 2.88 -1.01
C PHE A 215 30.41 4.21 -0.64
N GLY A 216 29.63 5.28 -0.56
CA GLY A 216 30.15 6.62 -0.33
C GLY A 216 29.36 7.39 0.72
N TRP A 217 30.05 8.25 1.46
CA TRP A 217 29.47 9.16 2.44
C TRP A 217 30.33 10.40 2.62
N THR A 218 29.73 11.48 3.10
CA THR A 218 30.42 12.74 3.33
C THR A 218 31.09 12.75 4.71
N VAL A 219 32.24 13.42 4.79
CA VAL A 219 32.97 13.73 6.04
C VAL A 219 33.45 15.17 5.94
N PRO A 220 33.64 15.93 7.05
CA PRO A 220 33.82 17.38 7.04
C PRO A 220 34.76 18.00 5.99
N ASN A 221 35.75 17.24 5.49
CA ASN A 221 36.76 17.66 4.51
C ASN A 221 36.69 16.93 3.15
N GLY A 222 35.58 16.25 2.83
CA GLY A 222 35.40 15.64 1.52
C GLY A 222 34.50 14.40 1.47
N LEU A 223 34.75 13.55 0.47
CA LEU A 223 34.02 12.32 0.20
C LEU A 223 34.87 11.12 0.61
N VAL A 224 34.29 10.20 1.38
CA VAL A 224 34.87 8.88 1.61
C VAL A 224 34.17 7.89 0.70
N ALA A 225 34.93 6.98 0.10
CA ALA A 225 34.37 5.82 -0.56
C ALA A 225 35.08 4.53 -0.13
N GLY A 226 34.28 3.50 0.14
CA GLY A 226 34.71 2.13 0.31
C GLY A 226 34.37 1.31 -0.92
N HIS A 227 35.21 0.33 -1.23
CA HIS A 227 35.04 -0.54 -2.38
C HIS A 227 34.98 -1.99 -1.91
N ARG A 228 34.06 -2.77 -2.48
CA ARG A 228 34.01 -4.20 -2.26
C ARG A 228 34.10 -4.95 -3.57
N ASP A 229 35.09 -5.82 -3.65
CA ASP A 229 35.37 -6.60 -4.84
C ASP A 229 34.27 -7.64 -5.08
N GLY A 230 33.63 -7.62 -6.25
CA GLY A 230 32.52 -8.53 -6.55
C GLY A 230 32.95 -9.93 -6.99
N LYS A 231 34.24 -10.27 -7.04
CA LYS A 231 34.70 -11.65 -7.21
C LYS A 231 34.97 -12.31 -5.87
N THR A 232 35.64 -11.59 -4.97
CA THR A 232 36.17 -12.12 -3.70
C THR A 232 35.33 -11.74 -2.49
N GLY A 233 34.47 -10.71 -2.60
CA GLY A 233 33.73 -10.14 -1.48
C GLY A 233 34.57 -9.34 -0.49
N GLN A 234 35.87 -9.17 -0.77
CA GLN A 234 36.78 -8.46 0.12
C GLN A 234 36.56 -6.95 0.02
N TRP A 235 36.58 -6.31 1.20
CA TRP A 235 36.56 -4.87 1.31
C TRP A 235 37.97 -4.31 1.10
N ARG A 236 38.04 -3.25 0.30
CA ARG A 236 39.14 -2.29 0.37
C ARG A 236 38.75 -1.20 1.36
N LEU A 237 39.71 -0.84 2.21
CA LEU A 237 39.49 0.12 3.29
C LEU A 237 38.89 1.43 2.74
N PRO A 238 37.78 1.92 3.33
CA PRO A 238 37.24 3.22 3.00
C PRO A 238 38.25 4.34 3.19
N ASN A 239 38.44 5.16 2.16
CA ASN A 239 39.42 6.25 2.13
C ASN A 239 38.83 7.54 1.55
N LEU A 240 39.49 8.66 1.82
CA LEU A 240 39.14 9.94 1.21
C LEU A 240 39.40 9.88 -0.30
N VAL A 241 38.35 10.03 -1.09
CA VAL A 241 38.42 9.97 -2.56
C VAL A 241 38.33 11.33 -3.21
N ALA A 242 37.70 12.30 -2.54
CA ALA A 242 37.74 13.69 -2.94
C ALA A 242 37.99 14.56 -1.70
N SER A 243 38.93 15.50 -1.80
CA SER A 243 39.23 16.49 -0.77
C SER A 243 38.93 17.89 -1.30
N GLU A 244 38.30 18.75 -0.50
CA GLU A 244 38.17 20.17 -0.82
C GLU A 244 39.33 20.97 -0.20
N PRO A 245 39.87 21.99 -0.90
CA PRO A 245 40.95 22.84 -0.38
C PRO A 245 40.50 23.87 0.68
N GLU A 246 39.21 24.19 0.79
CA GLU A 246 38.71 25.23 1.69
C GLU A 246 38.16 24.61 2.98
N SER A 247 38.78 24.96 4.10
CA SER A 247 38.45 24.44 5.43
C SER A 247 37.06 24.90 5.88
N GLY A 248 36.11 23.97 6.04
CA GLY A 248 34.88 24.19 6.79
C GLY A 248 33.62 23.60 6.16
N SER A 249 33.22 22.42 6.66
CA SER A 249 31.84 21.87 6.63
C SER A 249 31.31 21.39 5.27
N THR A 250 31.62 20.15 4.88
CA THR A 250 30.75 19.36 3.98
C THR A 250 29.46 18.96 4.70
N SER A 251 28.45 19.83 4.70
CA SER A 251 27.10 19.46 5.12
C SER A 251 26.21 19.53 3.89
N GLY A 252 25.89 18.39 3.29
CA GLY A 252 24.94 18.28 2.18
C GLY A 252 24.89 16.88 1.58
N GLY A 253 23.98 16.65 0.64
CA GLY A 253 23.70 15.33 0.08
C GLY A 253 24.76 14.82 -0.87
N VAL A 254 24.84 13.49 -0.98
CA VAL A 254 25.67 12.80 -1.97
C VAL A 254 24.79 11.87 -2.81
N ALA A 255 25.05 11.81 -4.11
CA ALA A 255 24.48 10.82 -5.02
C ALA A 255 25.60 10.13 -5.78
N MET A 256 25.41 8.85 -6.09
CA MET A 256 26.35 8.08 -6.91
C MET A 256 25.59 7.32 -7.98
N THR A 257 26.08 7.34 -9.21
CA THR A 257 25.53 6.56 -10.32
C THR A 257 26.64 5.84 -11.09
N ARG A 258 26.32 4.67 -11.62
CA ARG A 258 27.13 4.07 -12.68
C ARG A 258 26.91 4.88 -13.97
N ILE A 259 27.99 5.28 -14.63
CA ILE A 259 27.93 6.15 -15.82
C ILE A 259 28.29 5.37 -17.09
N ALA A 260 29.35 4.57 -17.01
CA ALA A 260 29.87 3.79 -18.13
C ALA A 260 30.69 2.62 -17.58
N PRO A 261 31.03 1.61 -18.40
CA PRO A 261 32.00 0.60 -18.02
C PRO A 261 33.30 1.24 -17.49
N GLY A 262 33.81 0.77 -16.35
CA GLY A 262 34.98 1.35 -15.68
C GLY A 262 34.67 2.51 -14.72
N THR A 263 33.49 3.14 -14.81
CA THR A 263 33.27 4.48 -14.23
C THR A 263 32.09 4.55 -13.27
N VAL A 264 32.33 5.15 -12.10
CA VAL A 264 31.31 5.61 -11.15
C VAL A 264 31.34 7.13 -11.06
N GLY A 265 30.20 7.77 -11.26
CA GLY A 265 30.01 9.19 -10.95
C GLY A 265 29.54 9.40 -9.53
N ALA A 266 30.01 10.46 -8.89
CA ALA A 266 29.43 10.98 -7.67
C ALA A 266 29.17 12.48 -7.77
N ALA A 267 28.00 12.92 -7.33
CA ALA A 267 27.66 14.32 -7.17
C ALA A 267 27.47 14.64 -5.67
N MET A 268 27.98 15.78 -5.23
CA MET A 268 27.87 16.26 -3.85
C MET A 268 27.31 17.67 -3.85
N VAL A 269 26.40 17.96 -2.93
CA VAL A 269 25.95 19.32 -2.63
C VAL A 269 26.55 19.74 -1.30
N TYR A 270 27.01 20.97 -1.18
CA TYR A 270 27.34 21.55 0.12
C TYR A 270 26.97 23.02 0.23
N GLY A 271 26.53 23.42 1.43
CA GLY A 271 26.23 24.80 1.77
C GLY A 271 27.26 25.40 2.73
N ALA A 272 28.14 26.25 2.22
CA ALA A 272 28.86 27.23 3.02
C ALA A 272 28.71 28.60 2.34
N GLY A 273 27.88 29.48 2.91
CA GLY A 273 27.64 30.84 2.39
C GLY A 273 26.62 30.94 1.24
N THR A 274 26.37 32.17 0.78
CA THR A 274 25.32 32.52 -0.19
C THR A 274 25.54 31.85 -1.55
N GLY A 275 24.83 30.75 -1.80
CA GLY A 275 24.76 30.11 -3.11
C GLY A 275 24.43 28.61 -3.06
N GLY A 276 25.10 27.86 -2.17
CA GLY A 276 25.13 26.40 -2.23
C GLY A 276 25.80 25.91 -3.52
N GLN A 277 26.79 25.03 -3.42
CA GLN A 277 27.50 24.53 -4.61
C GLN A 277 27.18 23.07 -4.85
N VAL A 278 27.12 22.71 -6.14
CA VAL A 278 27.07 21.32 -6.58
C VAL A 278 28.40 20.95 -7.22
N ARG A 279 29.04 19.91 -6.68
CA ARG A 279 30.29 19.34 -7.16
C ARG A 279 30.04 17.97 -7.77
N VAL A 280 30.83 17.62 -8.77
CA VAL A 280 30.82 16.29 -9.37
C VAL A 280 32.25 15.77 -9.49
N THR A 281 32.44 14.51 -9.13
CA THR A 281 33.68 13.76 -9.30
C THR A 281 33.35 12.40 -9.92
N ALA A 282 34.35 11.72 -10.46
CA ALA A 282 34.20 10.36 -10.97
C ALA A 282 35.38 9.49 -10.55
N GLY A 283 35.08 8.27 -10.13
CA GLY A 283 36.04 7.21 -9.90
C GLY A 283 36.14 6.32 -11.14
N VAL A 284 37.36 6.03 -11.57
CA VAL A 284 37.64 5.15 -12.72
C VAL A 284 38.57 4.04 -12.27
N ASP A 285 38.10 2.80 -12.32
CA ASP A 285 38.78 1.60 -11.85
C ASP A 285 39.46 1.77 -10.46
N ASP A 286 40.77 1.53 -10.41
CA ASP A 286 41.67 1.70 -9.25
C ASP A 286 42.45 3.02 -9.29
N ARG A 287 42.07 3.94 -10.19
CA ARG A 287 42.75 5.23 -10.31
C ARG A 287 42.27 6.18 -9.21
N PRO A 288 43.10 7.17 -8.83
CA PRO A 288 42.61 8.29 -8.04
C PRO A 288 41.37 8.90 -8.71
N TRP A 289 40.37 9.22 -7.90
CA TRP A 289 39.18 9.88 -8.39
C TRP A 289 39.54 11.24 -9.01
N LEU A 290 38.75 11.66 -10.00
CA LEU A 290 38.95 12.94 -10.66
C LEU A 290 38.75 14.09 -9.67
N TRP A 291 39.49 15.17 -9.85
CA TRP A 291 39.29 16.39 -9.08
C TRP A 291 37.84 16.89 -9.25
N PRO A 292 37.17 17.31 -8.15
CA PRO A 292 35.78 17.74 -8.22
C PRO A 292 35.56 18.94 -9.15
N ALA A 293 34.77 18.74 -10.20
CA ALA A 293 34.25 19.79 -11.08
C ALA A 293 33.00 20.46 -10.46
N ARG A 294 32.63 21.64 -10.95
CA ARG A 294 31.42 22.36 -10.52
C ARG A 294 30.31 22.20 -11.57
N ILE A 295 29.07 21.99 -11.11
CA ILE A 295 27.88 22.27 -11.92
C ILE A 295 27.53 23.73 -11.71
N GLY A 296 27.32 24.48 -12.80
CA GLY A 296 26.97 25.89 -12.71
C GLY A 296 25.57 26.08 -12.13
N MET A 297 25.42 27.08 -11.26
CA MET A 297 24.18 27.27 -10.50
C MET A 297 23.06 27.96 -11.29
N GLY A 298 23.34 28.57 -12.45
CA GLY A 298 22.32 29.24 -13.26
C GLY A 298 21.53 30.34 -12.51
N GLY A 299 22.11 30.93 -11.46
CA GLY A 299 21.43 31.89 -10.57
C GLY A 299 20.54 31.28 -9.49
N LEU A 300 20.50 29.95 -9.36
CA LEU A 300 19.77 29.23 -8.32
C LEU A 300 20.47 29.32 -6.96
N SER A 301 19.67 29.23 -5.90
CA SER A 301 20.15 29.10 -4.53
C SER A 301 19.70 27.75 -3.96
N LEU A 302 20.60 27.06 -3.25
CA LEU A 302 20.30 25.81 -2.56
C LEU A 302 20.29 25.99 -1.04
N PRO A 303 19.37 25.33 -0.31
CA PRO A 303 19.46 25.18 1.13
C PRO A 303 20.76 24.48 1.53
N ARG A 304 21.22 24.73 2.77
CA ARG A 304 22.48 24.17 3.28
C ARG A 304 22.54 22.65 3.19
N GLU A 305 21.44 21.97 3.50
CA GLU A 305 21.35 20.52 3.58
C GLU A 305 20.68 19.90 2.34
N ALA A 306 20.65 20.64 1.23
CA ALA A 306 20.01 20.19 0.00
C ALA A 306 20.58 18.83 -0.45
N LYS A 307 19.66 17.96 -0.84
CA LYS A 307 19.96 16.67 -1.42
C LYS A 307 20.01 16.77 -2.94
N ILE A 308 20.70 15.81 -3.54
CA ILE A 308 20.85 15.68 -4.98
C ILE A 308 20.53 14.25 -5.38
N ALA A 309 19.94 14.11 -6.56
CA ALA A 309 19.81 12.85 -7.24
C ALA A 309 20.64 12.87 -8.52
N GLN A 310 21.08 11.70 -8.94
CA GLN A 310 21.79 11.52 -10.20
C GLN A 310 21.38 10.19 -10.82
N ALA A 311 21.12 10.18 -12.12
CA ALA A 311 20.84 8.96 -12.87
C ALA A 311 21.19 9.15 -14.35
N MET A 312 21.45 8.04 -15.03
CA MET A 312 21.56 8.02 -16.49
C MET A 312 20.16 8.20 -17.10
N HIS A 313 20.01 9.19 -17.97
CA HIS A 313 18.79 9.39 -18.76
C HIS A 313 18.72 8.39 -19.90
N ASP A 314 19.83 8.23 -20.61
CA ASP A 314 20.06 7.27 -21.68
C ASP A 314 21.50 6.73 -21.53
N ASP A 315 22.04 6.08 -22.56
CA ASP A 315 23.38 5.49 -22.46
C ASP A 315 24.51 6.53 -22.56
N GLU A 316 24.20 7.77 -22.94
CA GLU A 316 25.17 8.84 -23.19
C GLU A 316 24.96 10.06 -22.28
N THR A 317 23.79 10.20 -21.68
CA THR A 317 23.37 11.40 -20.96
C THR A 317 23.15 11.10 -19.50
N ILE A 318 23.86 11.84 -18.65
CA ILE A 318 23.66 11.83 -17.21
C ILE A 318 22.89 13.07 -16.78
N THR A 319 21.93 12.88 -15.87
CA THR A 319 21.12 13.95 -15.31
C THR A 319 21.31 14.02 -13.81
N ALA A 320 21.52 15.23 -13.30
CA ALA A 320 21.49 15.56 -11.88
C ALA A 320 20.26 16.42 -11.57
N ALA A 321 19.60 16.18 -10.45
CA ALA A 321 18.42 16.92 -10.03
C ALA A 321 18.47 17.37 -8.57
N VAL A 322 17.93 18.57 -8.31
CA VAL A 322 17.83 19.18 -6.98
C VAL A 322 16.52 19.96 -6.83
N LEU A 323 15.96 19.97 -5.62
CA LEU A 323 14.90 20.91 -5.24
C LEU A 323 15.53 22.21 -4.72
N GLY A 324 15.31 23.31 -5.45
CA GLY A 324 15.89 24.62 -5.14
C GLY A 324 15.32 25.24 -3.86
N SER A 325 15.88 26.37 -3.39
CA SER A 325 15.35 27.09 -2.21
C SER A 325 13.91 27.57 -2.40
N ALA A 326 13.47 27.75 -3.65
CA ALA A 326 12.09 28.09 -4.01
C ALA A 326 11.18 26.85 -4.18
N GLY A 327 11.67 25.63 -3.92
CA GLY A 327 10.92 24.39 -4.13
C GLY A 327 10.75 23.98 -5.60
N THR A 328 11.44 24.65 -6.53
CA THR A 328 11.44 24.28 -7.96
C THR A 328 12.26 23.01 -8.19
N PHE A 329 11.84 22.17 -9.14
CA PHE A 329 12.63 21.03 -9.59
C PHE A 329 13.61 21.51 -10.67
N ASN A 330 14.91 21.36 -10.38
CA ASN A 330 15.98 21.86 -11.25
C ASN A 330 16.85 20.69 -11.68
N VAL A 331 17.25 20.72 -12.95
CA VAL A 331 18.09 19.68 -13.54
C VAL A 331 19.30 20.28 -14.23
N ALA A 332 20.41 19.55 -14.21
CA ALA A 332 21.56 19.76 -15.07
C ALA A 332 21.84 18.45 -15.80
N THR A 333 22.30 18.53 -17.04
CA THR A 333 22.65 17.36 -17.83
C THR A 333 24.08 17.48 -18.36
N ALA A 334 24.69 16.33 -18.63
CA ALA A 334 25.97 16.24 -19.30
C ALA A 334 25.96 15.01 -20.21
N GLN A 335 26.67 15.09 -21.34
CA GLN A 335 27.10 13.87 -22.01
C GLN A 335 28.23 13.23 -21.22
N VAL A 336 28.31 11.89 -21.19
CA VAL A 336 29.38 11.17 -20.51
C VAL A 336 30.75 11.66 -20.97
N GLY A 337 31.59 12.06 -20.01
CA GLY A 337 32.93 12.60 -20.27
C GLY A 337 32.98 14.04 -20.76
N ARG A 338 31.84 14.74 -20.83
CA ARG A 338 31.75 16.17 -21.20
C ARG A 338 31.44 17.04 -19.97
N ALA A 339 31.61 18.34 -20.14
CA ALA A 339 31.27 19.32 -19.10
C ALA A 339 29.75 19.33 -18.84
N TRP A 340 29.37 19.60 -17.60
CA TRP A 340 27.98 19.77 -17.21
C TRP A 340 27.43 21.11 -17.68
N GLY A 341 26.16 21.12 -18.08
CA GLY A 341 25.38 22.34 -18.20
C GLY A 341 25.05 22.96 -16.83
N ASP A 342 24.49 24.17 -16.86
CA ASP A 342 23.97 24.82 -15.66
C ASP A 342 22.69 24.12 -15.17
N LEU A 343 22.47 24.16 -13.86
CA LEU A 343 21.17 23.82 -13.28
C LEU A 343 20.12 24.80 -13.80
N ARG A 344 19.01 24.25 -14.29
CA ARG A 344 17.84 25.01 -14.76
C ARG A 344 16.56 24.48 -14.15
N ALA A 345 15.64 25.36 -13.81
CA ALA A 345 14.29 24.97 -13.41
C ALA A 345 13.55 24.35 -14.61
N VAL A 346 12.91 23.22 -14.39
CA VAL A 346 12.02 22.57 -15.37
C VAL A 346 10.58 22.47 -14.88
N SER A 347 10.31 22.97 -13.67
CA SER A 347 8.97 23.14 -13.13
C SER A 347 8.88 24.44 -12.30
N GLY A 348 7.64 24.84 -11.98
CA GLY A 348 7.40 25.74 -10.85
C GLY A 348 7.69 25.06 -9.51
N PRO A 349 7.31 25.68 -8.38
CA PRO A 349 7.41 25.06 -7.06
C PRO A 349 6.59 23.76 -6.99
N VAL A 350 7.24 22.64 -6.65
CA VAL A 350 6.62 21.30 -6.64
C VAL A 350 6.84 20.54 -5.35
N GLY A 351 7.79 20.94 -4.51
CA GLY A 351 8.07 20.25 -3.25
C GLY A 351 8.95 21.05 -2.29
N PRO A 352 9.24 20.47 -1.11
CA PRO A 352 10.01 21.15 -0.08
C PRO A 352 11.44 21.46 -0.54
N ALA A 353 11.92 22.63 -0.15
CA ALA A 353 13.25 23.10 -0.55
C ALA A 353 14.35 22.12 -0.10
N GLY A 354 15.20 21.70 -1.03
CA GLY A 354 16.33 20.81 -0.75
C GLY A 354 15.97 19.36 -0.41
N ALA A 355 14.69 18.97 -0.50
CA ALA A 355 14.26 17.61 -0.18
C ALA A 355 14.94 16.53 -1.07
N PRO A 356 15.15 15.31 -0.54
CA PRO A 356 15.67 14.18 -1.31
C PRO A 356 14.78 13.85 -2.51
N ILE A 357 15.45 13.58 -3.64
CA ILE A 357 14.86 13.06 -4.86
C ILE A 357 15.44 11.66 -5.07
N ALA A 358 14.63 10.72 -5.52
CA ALA A 358 15.08 9.46 -6.10
C ALA A 358 14.86 9.47 -7.61
N MET A 359 15.80 8.92 -8.37
CA MET A 359 15.72 8.87 -9.83
C MET A 359 16.06 7.47 -10.35
N THR A 360 15.27 6.98 -11.30
CA THR A 360 15.58 5.75 -12.03
C THR A 360 14.97 5.80 -13.42
N LYS A 361 15.59 5.11 -14.38
CA LYS A 361 14.93 4.76 -15.64
C LYS A 361 13.73 3.87 -15.33
N GLN A 362 12.53 4.32 -15.70
CA GLN A 362 11.31 3.52 -15.63
C GLN A 362 11.19 2.64 -16.89
N THR A 363 11.50 3.23 -18.04
CA THR A 363 11.68 2.56 -19.34
C THR A 363 13.00 3.03 -19.97
N ASP A 364 13.36 2.51 -21.14
CA ASP A 364 14.54 2.99 -21.88
C ASP A 364 14.38 4.44 -22.39
N GLU A 365 13.13 4.88 -22.53
CA GLU A 365 12.73 6.20 -23.03
C GLU A 365 12.31 7.16 -21.91
N GLN A 366 12.22 6.69 -20.65
CA GLN A 366 11.67 7.50 -19.56
C GLN A 366 12.53 7.44 -18.31
N LEU A 367 13.05 8.61 -17.92
CA LEU A 367 13.67 8.85 -16.63
C LEU A 367 12.64 9.41 -15.65
N THR A 368 12.38 8.71 -14.54
CA THR A 368 11.42 9.15 -13.53
C THR A 368 12.14 9.64 -12.29
N ALA A 369 11.71 10.79 -11.77
CA ALA A 369 12.11 11.37 -10.49
C ALA A 369 10.93 11.32 -9.51
N ALA A 370 11.20 10.94 -8.27
CA ALA A 370 10.22 10.79 -7.21
C ALA A 370 10.68 11.49 -5.91
N PHE A 371 9.77 12.16 -5.22
CA PHE A 371 9.98 12.77 -3.89
C PHE A 371 8.65 12.93 -3.15
N ILE A 372 8.71 13.25 -1.85
CA ILE A 372 7.51 13.57 -1.06
C ILE A 372 7.26 15.08 -1.10
N GLY A 373 6.10 15.47 -1.63
CA GLY A 373 5.65 16.85 -1.71
C GLY A 373 5.27 17.46 -0.35
N GLU A 374 5.02 18.77 -0.34
CA GLU A 374 4.55 19.52 0.85
C GLU A 374 3.22 18.98 1.40
N ASP A 375 2.41 18.34 0.55
CA ASP A 375 1.14 17.72 0.91
C ASP A 375 1.27 16.30 1.47
N GLY A 376 2.49 15.78 1.57
CA GLY A 376 2.79 14.42 2.00
C GLY A 376 2.49 13.35 0.95
N GLN A 377 2.26 13.73 -0.32
CA GLN A 377 2.04 12.78 -1.40
C GLN A 377 3.34 12.46 -2.13
N LEU A 378 3.44 11.21 -2.61
CA LEU A 378 4.48 10.82 -3.56
C LEU A 378 4.25 11.59 -4.87
N THR A 379 5.20 12.46 -5.19
CA THR A 379 5.19 13.34 -6.35
C THR A 379 6.21 12.89 -7.37
N LEU A 380 5.80 12.87 -8.63
CA LEU A 380 6.57 12.34 -9.75
C LEU A 380 6.76 13.42 -10.82
N LEU A 381 7.98 13.52 -11.32
CA LEU A 381 8.27 14.17 -12.59
C LEU A 381 8.97 13.15 -13.48
N TRP A 382 8.78 13.23 -14.79
CA TRP A 382 9.44 12.32 -15.71
C TRP A 382 9.94 13.06 -16.93
N ALA A 383 11.07 12.62 -17.45
CA ALA A 383 11.61 13.10 -18.70
C ALA A 383 11.45 12.02 -19.77
N ASP A 384 10.94 12.42 -20.93
CA ASP A 384 10.73 11.53 -22.08
C ASP A 384 12.02 11.31 -22.90
N GLU A 385 11.90 10.59 -24.02
CA GLU A 385 13.00 10.30 -24.95
C GLU A 385 13.69 11.57 -25.48
N ASN A 386 12.96 12.69 -25.54
CA ASN A 386 13.46 13.99 -26.00
C ASN A 386 14.02 14.84 -24.85
N HIS A 387 14.22 14.23 -23.68
CA HIS A 387 14.71 14.86 -22.46
C HIS A 387 13.80 15.99 -21.97
N SER A 388 12.53 15.98 -22.39
CA SER A 388 11.53 16.97 -21.98
C SER A 388 10.85 16.51 -20.71
N TRP A 389 10.88 17.36 -19.69
CA TRP A 389 10.32 17.08 -18.37
C TRP A 389 8.82 17.39 -18.31
N HIS A 390 8.08 16.48 -17.69
CA HIS A 390 6.63 16.50 -17.52
C HIS A 390 6.24 16.34 -16.04
N GLY A 391 4.97 16.62 -15.74
CA GLY A 391 4.41 16.55 -14.39
C GLY A 391 4.15 17.94 -13.78
N PRO A 392 3.98 18.03 -12.44
CA PRO A 392 4.07 16.94 -11.47
C PRO A 392 2.84 16.01 -11.50
N GLY A 393 3.07 14.69 -11.46
CA GLY A 393 2.05 13.68 -11.17
C GLY A 393 2.02 13.37 -9.67
N LYS A 394 0.84 13.25 -9.07
CA LYS A 394 0.68 12.92 -7.64
C LYS A 394 0.05 11.54 -7.47
N VAL A 395 0.68 10.71 -6.64
CA VAL A 395 0.17 9.38 -6.32
C VAL A 395 -0.66 9.46 -5.03
N PRO A 396 -1.97 9.13 -5.06
CA PRO A 396 -2.79 9.12 -3.87
C PRO A 396 -2.42 7.94 -2.95
N SER A 397 -2.76 8.04 -1.67
CA SER A 397 -2.79 6.87 -0.80
C SER A 397 -3.94 5.94 -1.20
N ALA A 398 -3.79 4.65 -0.95
CA ALA A 398 -4.80 3.66 -1.32
C ALA A 398 -6.14 3.90 -0.65
N ASP A 399 -6.15 4.35 0.59
CA ASP A 399 -7.38 4.67 1.32
C ASP A 399 -8.09 5.93 0.76
N ALA A 400 -7.34 6.95 0.34
CA ALA A 400 -7.89 8.11 -0.35
C ALA A 400 -8.49 7.70 -1.70
N GLU A 401 -7.84 6.78 -2.42
CA GLU A 401 -8.33 6.27 -3.70
C GLU A 401 -9.58 5.40 -3.55
N VAL A 402 -9.66 4.55 -2.50
CA VAL A 402 -10.90 3.81 -2.17
C VAL A 402 -12.06 4.79 -1.99
N ASN A 403 -11.88 5.83 -1.18
CA ASN A 403 -12.92 6.83 -0.92
C ASN A 403 -13.33 7.55 -2.21
N ARG A 404 -12.35 7.98 -3.01
CA ARG A 404 -12.60 8.64 -4.30
C ARG A 404 -13.41 7.76 -5.26
N LEU A 405 -13.07 6.47 -5.36
CA LEU A 405 -13.79 5.50 -6.20
C LEU A 405 -15.22 5.27 -5.70
N LEU A 406 -15.43 5.17 -4.38
CA LEU A 406 -16.78 5.01 -3.81
C LEU A 406 -17.65 6.25 -4.07
N ASP A 407 -17.08 7.45 -3.98
CA ASP A 407 -17.81 8.68 -4.28
C ASP A 407 -18.11 8.82 -5.78
N ASP A 408 -17.18 8.44 -6.67
CA ASP A 408 -17.43 8.36 -8.12
C ASP A 408 -18.53 7.34 -8.43
N ALA A 409 -18.49 6.15 -7.84
CA ALA A 409 -19.53 5.13 -8.01
C ALA A 409 -20.92 5.65 -7.61
N ARG A 410 -21.02 6.37 -6.48
CA ARG A 410 -22.27 7.01 -6.03
C ARG A 410 -22.77 8.06 -7.02
N ALA A 411 -21.87 8.92 -7.52
CA ALA A 411 -22.23 9.93 -8.50
C ALA A 411 -22.73 9.30 -9.82
N ARG A 412 -22.09 8.22 -10.28
CA ARG A 412 -22.53 7.43 -11.46
C ARG A 412 -23.90 6.81 -11.24
N TRP A 413 -24.14 6.25 -10.06
CA TRP A 413 -25.44 5.67 -9.71
C TRP A 413 -26.57 6.68 -9.80
N VAL A 414 -26.37 7.87 -9.25
CA VAL A 414 -27.34 8.98 -9.30
C VAL A 414 -27.62 9.41 -10.74
N ARG A 415 -26.61 9.37 -11.62
CA ARG A 415 -26.76 9.66 -13.06
C ARG A 415 -27.41 8.53 -13.86
N GLY A 416 -27.68 7.39 -13.24
CA GLY A 416 -28.28 6.23 -13.90
C GLY A 416 -27.26 5.32 -14.62
N GLU A 417 -25.97 5.55 -14.45
CA GLU A 417 -24.88 4.75 -15.04
C GLU A 417 -24.65 3.47 -14.22
N ARG A 418 -25.66 2.59 -14.13
CA ARG A 418 -25.73 1.47 -13.18
C ARG A 418 -24.56 0.50 -13.27
N ASP A 419 -24.23 0.03 -14.47
CA ASP A 419 -23.14 -0.93 -14.67
C ASP A 419 -21.77 -0.33 -14.33
N GLN A 420 -21.55 0.94 -14.68
CA GLN A 420 -20.32 1.65 -14.37
C GLN A 420 -20.18 1.90 -12.87
N ALA A 421 -21.26 2.26 -12.18
CA ALA A 421 -21.25 2.40 -10.72
C ALA A 421 -20.87 1.09 -10.02
N ILE A 422 -21.42 -0.05 -10.47
CA ILE A 422 -21.04 -1.37 -9.93
C ILE A 422 -19.58 -1.69 -10.24
N ALA A 423 -19.11 -1.44 -11.47
CA ALA A 423 -17.72 -1.66 -11.86
C ALA A 423 -16.74 -0.82 -11.02
N THR A 424 -17.01 0.47 -10.83
CA THR A 424 -16.21 1.38 -9.99
C THR A 424 -16.23 0.94 -8.52
N THR A 425 -17.39 0.50 -8.01
CA THR A 425 -17.48 -0.04 -6.63
C THR A 425 -16.61 -1.29 -6.47
N ARG A 426 -16.59 -2.19 -7.46
CA ARG A 426 -15.72 -3.37 -7.45
C ARG A 426 -14.24 -2.99 -7.48
N GLN A 427 -13.85 -1.95 -8.21
CA GLN A 427 -12.47 -1.43 -8.18
C GLN A 427 -12.10 -0.95 -6.77
N ALA A 428 -12.98 -0.19 -6.11
CA ALA A 428 -12.77 0.25 -4.73
C ALA A 428 -12.62 -0.94 -3.77
N ILE A 429 -13.46 -1.98 -3.91
CA ILE A 429 -13.41 -3.19 -3.08
C ILE A 429 -12.12 -3.99 -3.33
N THR A 430 -11.65 -4.11 -4.56
CA THR A 430 -10.36 -4.76 -4.86
C THR A 430 -9.22 -4.05 -4.13
N LEU A 431 -9.19 -2.72 -4.15
CA LEU A 431 -8.19 -1.95 -3.42
C LEU A 431 -8.37 -2.05 -1.90
N ALA A 432 -9.61 -2.01 -1.40
CA ALA A 432 -9.93 -2.17 0.02
C ALA A 432 -9.51 -3.56 0.55
N ARG A 433 -9.64 -4.62 -0.26
CA ARG A 433 -9.14 -5.96 0.06
C ARG A 433 -7.62 -5.99 0.14
N LEU A 434 -6.93 -5.36 -0.81
CA LEU A 434 -5.48 -5.26 -0.82
C LEU A 434 -4.96 -4.61 0.47
N ILE A 435 -5.50 -3.43 0.83
CA ILE A 435 -5.06 -2.73 2.05
C ILE A 435 -5.42 -3.50 3.33
N THR A 436 -6.56 -4.19 3.35
CA THR A 436 -6.96 -5.04 4.50
C THR A 436 -6.02 -6.23 4.68
N GLY A 437 -5.42 -6.74 3.59
CA GLY A 437 -4.41 -7.80 3.63
C GLY A 437 -3.17 -7.41 4.45
N TYR A 438 -2.79 -6.13 4.44
CA TYR A 438 -1.65 -5.62 5.21
C TYR A 438 -2.06 -5.00 6.55
N ASP A 439 -3.22 -4.35 6.63
CA ASP A 439 -3.70 -3.66 7.83
C ASP A 439 -5.19 -3.93 8.07
N GLN A 440 -5.48 -4.79 9.06
CA GLN A 440 -6.84 -5.19 9.43
C GLN A 440 -7.72 -4.03 9.93
N ARG A 441 -7.15 -2.86 10.24
CA ARG A 441 -7.95 -1.67 10.60
C ARG A 441 -8.85 -1.19 9.46
N TYR A 442 -8.55 -1.54 8.21
CA TYR A 442 -9.40 -1.23 7.05
C TYR A 442 -10.54 -2.22 6.82
N ALA A 443 -10.64 -3.28 7.64
CA ALA A 443 -11.70 -4.28 7.50
C ALA A 443 -13.11 -3.66 7.55
N VAL A 444 -13.34 -2.69 8.45
CA VAL A 444 -14.64 -1.99 8.53
C VAL A 444 -14.93 -1.21 7.25
N THR A 445 -13.94 -0.53 6.66
CA THR A 445 -14.10 0.19 5.38
C THR A 445 -14.45 -0.75 4.22
N LEU A 446 -13.82 -1.93 4.16
CA LEU A 446 -14.16 -2.96 3.19
C LEU A 446 -15.59 -3.48 3.41
N GLY A 447 -15.95 -3.78 4.66
CA GLY A 447 -17.30 -4.22 5.03
C GLY A 447 -18.38 -3.19 4.67
N ASP A 448 -18.11 -1.91 4.91
CA ASP A 448 -19.00 -0.81 4.55
C ASP A 448 -19.21 -0.79 3.04
N ALA A 449 -18.15 -0.80 2.22
CA ALA A 449 -18.26 -0.78 0.75
C ALA A 449 -19.01 -2.00 0.17
N LEU A 450 -18.81 -3.19 0.75
CA LEU A 450 -19.53 -4.41 0.38
C LEU A 450 -21.02 -4.28 0.72
N ALA A 451 -21.35 -3.91 1.95
CA ALA A 451 -22.74 -3.75 2.37
C ALA A 451 -23.44 -2.61 1.61
N ASP A 452 -22.77 -1.48 1.44
CA ASP A 452 -23.26 -0.29 0.74
C ASP A 452 -22.08 0.56 0.18
N PRO A 453 -21.93 0.68 -1.16
CA PRO A 453 -23.02 0.56 -2.11
C PRO A 453 -23.18 -0.79 -2.81
N LEU A 454 -22.20 -1.72 -2.76
CA LEU A 454 -22.20 -2.84 -3.71
C LEU A 454 -23.45 -3.72 -3.61
N ALA A 455 -23.77 -4.24 -2.42
CA ALA A 455 -24.93 -5.10 -2.26
C ALA A 455 -26.26 -4.39 -2.56
N THR A 456 -26.35 -3.09 -2.25
CA THR A 456 -27.51 -2.25 -2.60
C THR A 456 -27.68 -2.18 -4.11
N TYR A 457 -26.60 -1.86 -4.83
CA TYR A 457 -26.62 -1.74 -6.28
C TYR A 457 -26.96 -3.06 -6.96
N LEU A 458 -26.38 -4.17 -6.49
CA LEU A 458 -26.68 -5.51 -6.98
C LEU A 458 -28.16 -5.87 -6.75
N ALA A 459 -28.72 -5.57 -5.58
CA ALA A 459 -30.12 -5.83 -5.29
C ALA A 459 -31.07 -5.02 -6.19
N GLU A 460 -30.81 -3.72 -6.38
CA GLU A 460 -31.63 -2.84 -7.22
C GLU A 460 -31.56 -3.19 -8.71
N THR A 461 -30.45 -3.77 -9.16
CA THR A 461 -30.27 -4.26 -10.54
C THR A 461 -30.73 -5.70 -10.75
N GLY A 462 -31.27 -6.36 -9.72
CA GLY A 462 -31.81 -7.71 -9.82
C GLY A 462 -30.80 -8.84 -9.61
N ASN A 463 -29.52 -8.53 -9.33
CA ASN A 463 -28.46 -9.48 -9.02
C ASN A 463 -28.55 -9.98 -7.56
N ARG A 464 -29.69 -10.59 -7.21
CA ARG A 464 -30.05 -10.95 -5.84
C ARG A 464 -29.03 -11.88 -5.17
N ASP A 465 -28.59 -12.93 -5.87
CA ASP A 465 -27.70 -13.94 -5.28
C ASP A 465 -26.33 -13.36 -4.96
N GLU A 466 -25.81 -12.49 -5.83
CA GLU A 466 -24.55 -11.79 -5.59
C GLU A 466 -24.69 -10.76 -4.46
N ALA A 467 -25.83 -10.06 -4.35
CA ALA A 467 -26.11 -9.16 -3.24
C ALA A 467 -26.12 -9.92 -1.89
N ILE A 468 -26.73 -11.11 -1.85
CA ILE A 468 -26.71 -11.98 -0.66
C ILE A 468 -25.28 -12.42 -0.32
N ALA A 469 -24.49 -12.84 -1.30
CA ALA A 469 -23.09 -13.24 -1.08
C ALA A 469 -22.27 -12.08 -0.52
N THR A 470 -22.43 -10.89 -1.10
CA THR A 470 -21.74 -9.65 -0.70
C THR A 470 -22.10 -9.24 0.74
N LEU A 471 -23.38 -9.30 1.12
CA LEU A 471 -23.81 -8.98 2.49
C LEU A 471 -23.34 -9.99 3.53
N ARG A 472 -23.24 -11.28 3.16
CA ARG A 472 -22.67 -12.31 4.05
C ARG A 472 -21.22 -12.00 4.36
N GLU A 473 -20.43 -11.70 3.33
CA GLU A 473 -19.03 -11.32 3.51
C GLU A 473 -18.90 -10.08 4.40
N ALA A 474 -19.70 -9.03 4.16
CA ALA A 474 -19.72 -7.84 5.00
C ALA A 474 -20.06 -8.16 6.47
N ALA A 475 -21.08 -8.97 6.70
CA ALA A 475 -21.50 -9.36 8.06
C ALA A 475 -20.42 -10.18 8.79
N GLU A 476 -19.71 -11.07 8.08
CA GLU A 476 -18.56 -11.81 8.62
C GLU A 476 -17.38 -10.89 8.96
N ILE A 477 -17.08 -9.93 8.08
CA ILE A 477 -16.04 -8.92 8.30
C ILE A 477 -16.35 -8.10 9.56
N PHE A 478 -17.58 -7.56 9.68
CA PHE A 478 -17.98 -6.78 10.85
C PHE A 478 -17.96 -7.61 12.13
N THR A 479 -18.39 -8.88 12.06
CA THR A 479 -18.34 -9.80 13.20
C THR A 479 -16.90 -10.03 13.67
N ARG A 480 -15.97 -10.29 12.74
CA ARG A 480 -14.53 -10.44 13.06
C ARG A 480 -13.91 -9.16 13.61
N ALA A 481 -14.37 -8.01 13.15
CA ALA A 481 -13.93 -6.71 13.64
C ALA A 481 -14.52 -6.34 15.02
N GLY A 482 -15.49 -7.11 15.54
CA GLY A 482 -16.18 -6.81 16.79
C GLY A 482 -17.25 -5.72 16.68
N ASP A 483 -17.59 -5.26 15.46
CA ASP A 483 -18.63 -4.26 15.23
C ASP A 483 -20.01 -4.93 15.14
N ARG A 484 -20.60 -5.15 16.31
CA ARG A 484 -21.90 -5.81 16.43
C ARG A 484 -23.02 -5.04 15.74
N ALA A 485 -23.01 -3.72 15.79
CA ALA A 485 -24.07 -2.90 15.20
C ALA A 485 -24.11 -3.04 13.67
N ARG A 486 -22.94 -2.94 13.00
CA ARG A 486 -22.85 -3.14 11.55
C ARG A 486 -23.10 -4.60 11.15
N ALA A 487 -22.59 -5.56 11.93
CA ALA A 487 -22.85 -6.97 11.69
C ALA A 487 -24.36 -7.29 11.74
N ASP A 488 -25.06 -6.80 12.76
CA ASP A 488 -26.49 -7.05 12.94
C ASP A 488 -27.32 -6.30 11.89
N ALA A 489 -26.91 -5.09 11.47
CA ALA A 489 -27.51 -4.39 10.33
C ALA A 489 -27.38 -5.18 9.02
N ALA A 490 -26.19 -5.73 8.73
CA ALA A 490 -25.98 -6.56 7.54
C ALA A 490 -26.79 -7.86 7.58
N LYS A 491 -26.86 -8.54 8.75
CA LYS A 491 -27.74 -9.70 8.96
C LYS A 491 -29.21 -9.36 8.79
N GLN A 492 -29.65 -8.19 9.26
CA GLN A 492 -31.03 -7.77 9.08
C GLN A 492 -31.39 -7.54 7.61
N ARG A 493 -30.46 -7.00 6.82
CA ARG A 493 -30.64 -6.90 5.36
C ARG A 493 -30.70 -8.27 4.71
N LEU A 494 -29.84 -9.22 5.09
CA LEU A 494 -29.90 -10.62 4.65
C LEU A 494 -31.25 -11.28 4.98
N ALA A 495 -31.80 -11.01 6.17
CA ALA A 495 -33.13 -11.46 6.57
C ALA A 495 -34.19 -11.00 5.57
N GLY A 496 -34.12 -9.73 5.13
CA GLY A 496 -34.96 -9.16 4.07
C GLY A 496 -34.86 -9.88 2.72
N PHE A 497 -33.72 -10.53 2.44
CA PHE A 497 -33.56 -11.42 1.29
C PHE A 497 -34.11 -12.85 1.54
N GLY A 498 -34.75 -13.10 2.67
CA GLY A 498 -35.26 -14.40 3.08
C GLY A 498 -34.17 -15.39 3.49
N VAL A 499 -32.96 -14.91 3.79
CA VAL A 499 -31.90 -15.72 4.40
C VAL A 499 -32.22 -15.84 5.88
N PHE A 500 -32.26 -17.05 6.44
CA PHE A 500 -32.65 -17.30 7.84
C PHE A 500 -31.55 -16.87 8.84
N THR A 501 -31.31 -15.57 8.92
CA THR A 501 -30.35 -14.88 9.80
C THR A 501 -30.93 -13.53 10.21
N GLY A 502 -30.40 -12.89 11.26
CA GLY A 502 -30.94 -11.64 11.82
C GLY A 502 -32.22 -11.85 12.62
N ARG A 503 -33.01 -10.78 12.79
CA ARG A 503 -34.21 -10.78 13.63
C ARG A 503 -35.44 -11.26 12.85
N TRP A 504 -36.09 -12.29 13.39
CA TRP A 504 -37.31 -12.91 12.89
C TRP A 504 -38.40 -12.94 13.95
N ILE A 505 -39.65 -12.87 13.51
CA ILE A 505 -40.85 -13.05 14.32
C ILE A 505 -41.54 -14.31 13.81
N LEU A 506 -41.67 -15.31 14.67
CA LEU A 506 -42.36 -16.56 14.39
C LEU A 506 -43.75 -16.52 15.04
N GLN A 507 -44.78 -16.40 14.24
CA GLN A 507 -46.18 -16.46 14.69
C GLN A 507 -46.67 -17.90 14.66
N GLN A 508 -47.04 -18.44 15.81
CA GLN A 508 -47.53 -19.80 15.95
C GLN A 508 -49.06 -19.87 15.98
N SER A 509 -49.64 -20.94 15.44
CA SER A 509 -51.10 -21.15 15.35
C SER A 509 -51.78 -21.33 16.71
N ASN A 510 -51.03 -21.61 17.77
CA ASN A 510 -51.47 -21.70 19.16
C ASN A 510 -51.39 -20.34 19.91
N GLY A 511 -51.12 -19.24 19.19
CA GLY A 511 -51.11 -17.88 19.74
C GLY A 511 -49.76 -17.35 20.22
N TYR A 512 -48.70 -18.18 20.22
CA TYR A 512 -47.36 -17.77 20.64
C TYR A 512 -46.67 -16.94 19.56
N THR A 513 -45.99 -15.86 19.97
CA THR A 513 -45.15 -15.04 19.08
C THR A 513 -43.71 -15.07 19.56
N VAL A 514 -42.88 -15.87 18.89
CA VAL A 514 -41.47 -16.05 19.26
C VAL A 514 -40.63 -15.06 18.48
N HIS A 515 -39.85 -14.25 19.19
CA HIS A 515 -38.83 -13.40 18.58
C HIS A 515 -37.51 -14.17 18.56
N LEU A 516 -36.85 -14.22 17.41
CA LEU A 516 -35.63 -14.99 17.19
C LEU A 516 -34.56 -14.06 16.62
N ASP A 517 -33.35 -14.13 17.16
CA ASP A 517 -32.17 -13.43 16.62
C ASP A 517 -31.14 -14.48 16.18
N ALA A 518 -31.19 -14.81 14.88
CA ALA A 518 -30.39 -15.85 14.26
C ALA A 518 -29.01 -15.31 13.86
N GLY A 519 -27.97 -16.01 14.29
CA GLY A 519 -26.61 -15.81 13.79
C GLY A 519 -26.47 -16.13 12.31
N LEU A 520 -25.28 -15.88 11.76
CA LEU A 520 -24.90 -16.40 10.46
C LEU A 520 -24.70 -17.91 10.57
N ALA A 521 -25.18 -18.64 9.57
CA ALA A 521 -24.92 -20.06 9.47
C ALA A 521 -23.48 -20.32 8.97
N ASP A 522 -22.83 -21.35 9.51
CA ASP A 522 -21.57 -21.88 9.01
C ASP A 522 -21.73 -22.55 7.64
N THR A 523 -20.62 -23.00 7.05
CA THR A 523 -20.60 -23.65 5.73
C THR A 523 -21.37 -24.98 5.69
N ALA A 524 -21.59 -25.62 6.84
CA ALA A 524 -22.42 -26.82 6.99
C ALA A 524 -23.87 -26.48 7.38
N GLY A 525 -24.27 -25.21 7.26
CA GLY A 525 -25.60 -24.70 7.61
C GLY A 525 -25.88 -24.63 9.10
N GLY A 526 -24.90 -24.89 9.97
CA GLY A 526 -25.04 -24.79 11.41
C GLY A 526 -25.20 -23.35 11.87
N PHE A 527 -26.19 -23.02 12.68
CA PHE A 527 -26.34 -21.67 13.23
C PHE A 527 -26.71 -21.69 14.71
N THR A 528 -26.40 -20.60 15.39
CA THR A 528 -26.85 -20.32 16.76
C THR A 528 -27.84 -19.18 16.74
N ALA A 529 -28.73 -19.13 17.73
CA ALA A 529 -29.65 -18.01 17.90
C ALA A 529 -30.08 -17.89 19.36
N THR A 530 -30.62 -16.72 19.68
CA THR A 530 -31.43 -16.54 20.89
C THR A 530 -32.90 -16.43 20.50
N ALA A 531 -33.77 -16.82 21.42
CA ALA A 531 -35.20 -16.67 21.28
C ALA A 531 -35.78 -15.99 22.53
N SER A 532 -36.86 -15.25 22.36
CA SER A 532 -37.63 -14.69 23.47
C SER A 532 -39.12 -14.76 23.19
N PHE A 533 -39.89 -15.09 24.22
CA PHE A 533 -41.34 -15.06 24.21
C PHE A 533 -41.83 -14.61 25.59
N ASP A 534 -42.66 -13.58 25.65
CA ASP A 534 -43.31 -13.10 26.88
C ASP A 534 -42.34 -12.95 28.09
N GLY A 535 -41.16 -12.40 27.85
CA GLY A 535 -40.12 -12.21 28.87
C GLY A 535 -39.31 -13.47 29.24
N VAL A 536 -39.65 -14.64 28.71
CA VAL A 536 -38.86 -15.87 28.84
C VAL A 536 -37.84 -15.96 27.72
N ASN A 537 -36.58 -16.16 28.06
CA ASN A 537 -35.49 -16.33 27.10
C ASN A 537 -35.27 -17.81 26.79
N GLY A 538 -34.82 -18.08 25.57
CA GLY A 538 -34.42 -19.40 25.12
C GLY A 538 -33.15 -19.35 24.27
N THR A 539 -32.42 -20.46 24.26
CA THR A 539 -31.22 -20.64 23.44
C THR A 539 -31.48 -21.71 22.38
N ILE A 540 -31.02 -21.47 21.16
CA ILE A 540 -31.09 -22.48 20.11
C ILE A 540 -29.96 -23.50 20.26
N VAL A 541 -30.35 -24.77 20.18
CA VAL A 541 -29.44 -25.93 20.14
C VAL A 541 -29.66 -26.68 18.83
N GLY A 542 -28.55 -27.08 18.18
CA GLY A 542 -28.59 -27.92 16.98
C GLY A 542 -29.20 -27.27 15.74
N GLY A 543 -29.13 -25.94 15.62
CA GLY A 543 -29.69 -25.21 14.46
C GLY A 543 -29.02 -25.59 13.15
N LYS A 544 -29.82 -25.92 12.14
CA LYS A 544 -29.41 -26.27 10.77
C LYS A 544 -30.27 -25.57 9.75
N VAL A 545 -29.67 -24.94 8.75
CA VAL A 545 -30.36 -24.30 7.62
C VAL A 545 -29.72 -24.67 6.30
N SER A 546 -30.54 -24.86 5.27
CA SER A 546 -30.16 -25.04 3.88
C SER A 546 -30.86 -24.01 3.01
N ALA A 547 -30.69 -24.11 1.68
CA ALA A 547 -31.39 -23.22 0.74
C ALA A 547 -32.92 -23.31 0.84
N THR A 548 -33.47 -24.47 1.26
CA THR A 548 -34.90 -24.75 1.26
C THR A 548 -35.46 -25.14 2.62
N GLY A 549 -34.64 -25.58 3.56
CA GLY A 549 -35.10 -26.12 4.85
C GLY A 549 -34.37 -25.53 6.05
N THR A 550 -35.01 -25.56 7.21
CA THR A 550 -34.40 -25.21 8.50
C THR A 550 -34.91 -26.14 9.61
N SER A 551 -34.06 -26.47 10.57
CA SER A 551 -34.44 -27.19 11.79
C SER A 551 -33.63 -26.73 12.98
N PHE A 552 -34.26 -26.67 14.16
CA PHE A 552 -33.59 -26.24 15.39
C PHE A 552 -34.42 -26.62 16.61
N GLU A 553 -33.80 -26.67 17.79
CA GLU A 553 -34.50 -26.77 19.07
C GLU A 553 -34.31 -25.49 19.86
N ILE A 554 -35.38 -24.96 20.45
CA ILE A 554 -35.30 -23.88 21.43
C ILE A 554 -35.40 -24.50 22.81
N HIS A 555 -34.38 -24.28 23.63
CA HIS A 555 -34.32 -24.66 25.04
C HIS A 555 -34.64 -23.41 25.86
N TRP A 556 -35.83 -23.35 26.44
CA TRP A 556 -36.33 -22.21 27.20
C TRP A 556 -35.85 -22.23 28.65
N ALA A 557 -35.68 -21.05 29.24
CA ALA A 557 -35.21 -20.91 30.63
C ALA A 557 -36.15 -21.50 31.68
N ASP A 558 -37.44 -21.67 31.34
CA ASP A 558 -38.45 -22.33 32.18
C ASP A 558 -38.42 -23.87 32.08
N GLY A 559 -37.47 -24.43 31.32
CA GLY A 559 -37.27 -25.86 31.16
C GLY A 559 -38.04 -26.47 29.99
N VAL A 560 -38.84 -25.70 29.26
CA VAL A 560 -39.55 -26.20 28.07
C VAL A 560 -38.57 -26.36 26.90
N VAL A 561 -38.68 -27.47 26.16
CA VAL A 561 -37.93 -27.66 24.90
C VAL A 561 -38.91 -27.81 23.74
N GLY A 562 -38.72 -27.00 22.69
CA GLY A 562 -39.50 -27.09 21.45
C GLY A 562 -38.60 -27.38 20.25
N ARG A 563 -38.96 -28.38 19.45
CA ARG A 563 -38.33 -28.66 18.15
C ARG A 563 -39.07 -27.94 17.05
N TYR A 564 -38.34 -27.29 16.15
CA TYR A 564 -38.88 -26.52 15.03
C TYR A 564 -38.29 -27.06 13.74
N THR A 565 -39.16 -27.24 12.73
CA THR A 565 -38.77 -27.62 11.37
C THR A 565 -39.52 -26.74 10.38
N GLY A 566 -38.83 -26.18 9.40
CA GLY A 566 -39.42 -25.27 8.43
C GLY A 566 -38.87 -25.41 7.03
N GLN A 567 -39.60 -24.82 6.08
CA GLN A 567 -39.29 -24.77 4.66
C GLN A 567 -39.41 -23.34 4.14
N ARG A 568 -38.61 -23.01 3.13
CA ARG A 568 -38.64 -21.72 2.44
C ARG A 568 -39.50 -21.83 1.18
N GLY A 569 -40.60 -21.10 1.15
CA GLY A 569 -41.47 -21.01 -0.02
C GLY A 569 -40.80 -20.26 -1.18
N ALA A 570 -41.38 -20.40 -2.38
CA ALA A 570 -40.97 -19.64 -3.56
C ALA A 570 -41.19 -18.13 -3.39
N ASP A 571 -42.11 -17.74 -2.50
CA ASP A 571 -42.32 -16.35 -2.06
C ASP A 571 -41.25 -15.86 -1.06
N GLY A 572 -40.27 -16.70 -0.74
CA GLY A 572 -39.18 -16.40 0.18
C GLY A 572 -39.55 -16.47 1.66
N ARG A 573 -40.81 -16.80 2.00
CA ARG A 573 -41.26 -16.90 3.39
C ARG A 573 -40.89 -18.25 3.98
N TRP A 574 -40.53 -18.22 5.26
CA TRP A 574 -40.31 -19.42 6.04
C TRP A 574 -41.58 -19.81 6.77
N THR A 575 -41.97 -21.08 6.63
CA THR A 575 -43.13 -21.66 7.35
C THR A 575 -42.77 -23.05 7.85
N GLY A 576 -43.44 -23.54 8.88
CA GLY A 576 -43.11 -24.84 9.43
C GLY A 576 -44.02 -25.32 10.56
N GLU A 577 -43.53 -26.32 11.26
CA GLU A 577 -44.17 -26.93 12.43
C GLU A 577 -43.23 -26.88 13.64
N THR A 578 -43.82 -26.82 14.82
CA THR A 578 -43.13 -26.94 16.10
C THR A 578 -43.80 -28.01 16.97
N VAL A 579 -42.99 -28.77 17.70
CA VAL A 579 -43.43 -29.81 18.64
C VAL A 579 -42.73 -29.60 19.98
N ARG A 580 -43.50 -29.54 21.07
CA ARG A 580 -42.97 -29.56 22.43
C ARG A 580 -42.42 -30.96 22.75
N LEU A 581 -41.18 -31.02 23.22
CA LEU A 581 -40.49 -32.27 23.58
C LEU A 581 -40.57 -32.60 25.07
N THR A 582 -40.88 -31.60 25.90
CA THR A 582 -41.01 -31.75 27.37
C THR A 582 -42.47 -31.83 27.79
N GLY A 583 -42.87 -32.92 28.46
CA GLY A 583 -44.27 -33.13 28.88
C GLY A 583 -45.17 -33.66 27.75
N GLU A 584 -46.46 -33.34 27.78
CA GLU A 584 -47.38 -33.74 26.71
C GLU A 584 -47.03 -33.06 25.37
N PRO A 585 -46.95 -33.80 24.25
CA PRO A 585 -46.65 -33.23 22.95
C PRO A 585 -47.73 -32.25 22.51
N ILE A 586 -47.32 -31.00 22.27
CA ILE A 586 -48.16 -29.96 21.67
C ILE A 586 -47.53 -29.57 20.34
N THR A 587 -48.32 -29.65 19.27
CA THR A 587 -47.90 -29.27 17.92
C THR A 587 -48.56 -27.97 17.51
N ALA A 588 -47.80 -27.08 16.86
CA ALA A 588 -48.33 -25.87 16.23
C ALA A 588 -47.65 -25.62 14.88
N ARG A 589 -48.36 -24.94 13.97
CA ARG A 589 -47.76 -24.40 12.74
C ARG A 589 -47.21 -23.01 13.00
N TRP A 590 -46.16 -22.63 12.28
CA TRP A 590 -45.59 -21.28 12.38
C TRP A 590 -45.32 -20.66 11.02
N THR A 591 -45.43 -19.34 10.95
CA THR A 591 -44.95 -18.51 9.85
C THR A 591 -43.91 -17.53 10.39
N ALA A 592 -42.84 -17.28 9.63
CA ALA A 592 -41.81 -16.34 10.02
C ALA A 592 -41.83 -15.10 9.13
N THR A 593 -41.76 -13.94 9.79
CA THR A 593 -41.56 -12.64 9.14
C THR A 593 -40.28 -12.01 9.65
N VAL A 594 -39.61 -11.25 8.79
CA VAL A 594 -38.45 -10.46 9.18
C VAL A 594 -38.93 -9.36 10.12
N ALA A 595 -38.32 -9.23 11.29
CA ALA A 595 -38.62 -8.11 12.19
C ALA A 595 -38.20 -6.81 11.48
N THR A 596 -39.09 -5.83 11.36
CA THR A 596 -38.69 -4.50 10.91
C THR A 596 -37.78 -3.86 11.97
N PRO A 597 -36.71 -3.14 11.57
CA PRO A 597 -35.73 -2.58 12.47
C PRO A 597 -36.28 -1.86 13.68
#